data_AF-A0A9D4JLX7-F1
#
_entry.id   AF-A0A9D4JLX7-F1
#
_cell.length_a   1.000
_cell.length_b   1.000
_cell.length_c   1.000
_cell.angle_alpha   90.00
_cell.angle_beta   90.00
_cell.angle_gamma   90.00
#
_symmetry.space_group_name_H-M   'P 1'
#
loop_
_entity.id
_entity.type
_entity.pdbx_description
1 polymer ?
#
loop_
_entity_poly.entity_id
_entity_poly.type
_entity_poly.pdbx_seq_one_letter_code
_entity_poly.pdbx_strand_id
1 'polypeptide(L)' 'MHEKPLSPWFISTKDGQVLASHCDCMAGCGETCTHVAALMFWVMRTVKVRDERTVTQEPAYWTIPHP' A
#
# COMPACT_ATOMS: atom_id res chain seq x y z
N MET A 1 24.36 2.66 14.00
CA MET A 1 24.20 1.38 13.27
C MET A 1 23.25 1.66 12.12
N HIS A 2 23.76 1.80 10.90
CA HIS A 2 22.91 1.94 9.71
C HIS A 2 22.70 0.54 9.16
N GLU A 3 21.58 -0.07 9.51
CA GLU A 3 21.17 -1.35 8.91
C GLU A 3 20.83 -1.10 7.44
N LYS A 4 21.26 -2.02 6.57
CA LYS A 4 20.95 -1.94 5.14
C LYS A 4 19.43 -1.97 4.97
N PRO A 5 18.84 -1.07 4.15
CA PRO A 5 17.41 -1.13 3.85
C PRO A 5 17.05 -2.49 3.23
N LEU A 6 16.02 -3.12 3.78
CA LEU A 6 15.45 -4.34 3.23
C LEU A 6 14.74 -4.02 1.91
N SER A 7 14.72 -4.99 1.01
CA SER A 7 14.07 -4.91 -0.30
C SER A 7 12.96 -5.96 -0.41
N PRO A 8 11.85 -5.82 0.36
CA PRO A 8 10.70 -6.70 0.22
C PRO A 8 9.99 -6.46 -1.14
N TRP A 9 9.50 -7.53 -1.74
CA TRP A 9 8.66 -7.48 -2.94
C TRP A 9 7.56 -8.54 -2.88
N PHE A 10 6.48 -8.31 -3.61
CA PHE A 10 5.42 -9.30 -3.81
C PHE A 10 4.82 -9.16 -5.21
N ILE A 11 4.23 -10.24 -5.70
CA ILE A 11 3.46 -10.30 -6.94
C ILE A 11 2.02 -10.58 -6.54
N SER A 12 1.08 -9.80 -7.06
CA SER A 12 -0.35 -9.95 -6.77
C SER A 12 -1.16 -9.85 -8.06
N THR A 13 -2.32 -10.48 -8.05
CA THR A 13 -3.35 -10.34 -9.09
C THR A 13 -4.07 -8.99 -8.95
N LYS A 14 -4.84 -8.60 -9.97
CA LYS A 14 -5.65 -7.37 -9.92
C LYS A 14 -6.70 -7.41 -8.81
N ASP A 15 -7.18 -8.60 -8.47
CA ASP A 15 -8.16 -8.85 -7.42
C ASP A 15 -7.53 -8.86 -6.01
N GLY A 16 -6.22 -8.65 -5.90
CA GLY A 16 -5.51 -8.53 -4.62
C GLY A 16 -4.97 -9.83 -4.04
N GLN A 17 -5.10 -10.96 -4.74
CA GLN A 17 -4.50 -12.24 -4.33
C GLN A 17 -2.98 -12.25 -4.56
N VAL A 18 -2.20 -12.49 -3.50
CA VAL A 18 -0.74 -12.66 -3.58
C VAL A 18 -0.39 -13.99 -4.24
N LEU A 19 0.46 -13.93 -5.26
CA LEU A 19 1.01 -15.10 -5.95
C LEU A 19 2.37 -15.51 -5.37
N ALA A 20 3.22 -14.53 -5.05
CA ALA A 20 4.54 -14.75 -4.48
C ALA A 20 5.00 -13.53 -3.70
N SER A 21 5.87 -13.74 -2.73
CA SER A 21 6.52 -12.65 -2.00
C SER A 21 7.86 -13.07 -1.44
N HIS A 22 8.77 -12.12 -1.29
CA HIS A 22 10.08 -12.36 -0.72
C HIS A 22 10.60 -11.11 -0.01
N CYS A 23 11.45 -11.33 0.99
CA CYS A 23 12.22 -10.28 1.66
C CYS A 23 13.58 -10.85 2.04
N ASP A 24 14.62 -10.03 1.93
CA ASP A 24 16.00 -10.34 2.29
C ASP A 24 16.28 -10.32 3.80
N CYS A 25 15.24 -10.32 4.64
CA CYS A 25 15.40 -10.48 6.08
C CYS A 25 15.54 -11.96 6.46
N MET A 26 16.12 -12.22 7.64
CA MET A 26 16.33 -13.58 8.16
C MET A 26 15.07 -14.46 8.14
N ALA A 27 13.90 -13.87 8.41
CA ALA A 27 12.62 -14.58 8.37
C ALA A 27 12.09 -14.81 6.94
N GLY A 28 12.38 -13.90 6.01
CA GLY A 28 11.96 -13.96 4.61
C GLY A 28 12.64 -15.06 3.80
N CYS A 29 13.77 -15.58 4.30
CA CYS A 29 14.45 -16.74 3.74
C CYS A 29 13.79 -18.09 4.12
N GLY A 30 12.92 -18.12 5.14
CA GLY A 30 12.23 -19.33 5.60
C GLY A 30 10.74 -19.37 5.27
N GLU A 31 10.08 -18.22 5.24
CA GLU A 31 8.63 -18.06 4.98
C GLU A 31 8.26 -16.60 4.69
N THR A 32 6.97 -16.25 4.77
CA THR A 32 6.49 -14.87 4.59
C THR A 32 6.78 -14.04 5.84
N CYS A 33 7.45 -12.89 5.71
CA CYS A 33 7.79 -12.04 6.86
C CYS A 33 6.84 -10.84 7.05
N THR A 34 6.91 -10.22 8.23
CA THR A 34 6.11 -9.02 8.55
C THR A 34 6.42 -7.82 7.66
N HIS A 35 7.63 -7.72 7.11
CA HIS A 35 7.98 -6.64 6.15
C HIS A 35 7.17 -6.74 4.85
N VAL A 36 6.96 -7.96 4.34
CA VAL A 36 6.09 -8.20 3.18
C VAL A 36 4.65 -7.79 3.51
N ALA A 37 4.14 -8.17 4.68
CA ALA A 37 2.80 -7.81 5.11
C ALA A 37 2.63 -6.28 5.24
N ALA A 38 3.63 -5.57 5.78
CA ALA A 38 3.62 -4.12 5.88
C ALA A 38 3.63 -3.45 4.50
N LEU A 39 4.45 -3.94 3.56
CA LEU A 39 4.48 -3.45 2.18
C LEU A 39 3.13 -3.66 1.49
N MET A 40 2.56 -4.84 1.63
CA MET A 40 1.23 -5.18 1.12
C MET A 40 0.15 -4.24 1.67
N PHE A 41 0.16 -4.01 2.99
CA PHE A 41 -0.79 -3.10 3.65
C PHE A 41 -0.67 -1.67 3.13
N TRP A 42 0.56 -1.18 2.93
CA TRP A 42 0.81 0.14 2.35
C TRP A 42 0.26 0.27 0.93
N VAL A 43 0.47 -0.75 0.07
CA VAL A 43 -0.10 -0.77 -1.29
C VAL A 43 -1.63 -0.78 -1.25
N MET A 44 -2.25 -1.61 -0.40
CA MET A 44 -3.70 -1.62 -0.26
C MET A 44 -4.26 -0.27 0.19
N ARG A 45 -3.61 0.36 1.17
CA ARG A 45 -4.03 1.66 1.67
C ARG A 45 -3.90 2.75 0.62
N THR A 46 -2.80 2.76 -0.14
CA THR A 46 -2.59 3.74 -1.21
C THR A 46 -3.58 3.57 -2.35
N VAL A 47 -3.89 2.33 -2.75
CA VAL A 47 -4.94 2.05 -3.74
C VAL A 47 -6.31 2.52 -3.23
N LYS A 48 -6.65 2.24 -1.97
CA LYS A 48 -7.90 2.69 -1.37
C LYS A 48 -8.01 4.22 -1.34
N VAL A 49 -6.96 4.92 -0.89
CA VAL A 49 -6.93 6.39 -0.86
C VAL A 49 -6.99 7.00 -2.26
N ARG A 50 -6.48 6.31 -3.29
CA ARG A 50 -6.59 6.76 -4.68
C ARG A 50 -8.03 6.66 -5.20
N ASP A 51 -8.76 5.63 -4.80
CA ASP A 51 -10.13 5.36 -5.24
C ASP A 51 -11.16 6.20 -4.47
N GLU A 52 -10.86 6.50 -3.20
CA GLU A 52 -11.67 7.38 -2.36
C GLU A 52 -11.40 8.86 -2.70
N ARG A 53 -12.47 9.66 -2.88
CA ARG A 53 -12.34 11.12 -2.92
C ARG A 53 -12.36 11.70 -1.51
N THR A 54 -11.35 12.50 -1.17
CA THR A 54 -11.33 13.26 0.08
C THR A 54 -12.30 14.45 -0.01
N VAL A 55 -12.77 14.94 1.14
CA VAL A 55 -13.63 16.14 1.21
C VAL A 55 -12.99 17.40 0.62
N THR A 56 -11.67 17.41 0.44
CA THR A 56 -10.91 18.47 -0.22
C THR A 56 -10.76 18.29 -1.73
N GLN A 57 -11.06 17.10 -2.26
CA GLN A 57 -11.11 16.81 -3.69
C GLN A 57 -12.49 17.07 -4.30
N GLU A 58 -13.53 17.17 -3.46
CA GLU A 58 -14.88 17.57 -3.87
C GLU A 58 -15.00 19.10 -3.83
N PRO A 59 -15.79 19.72 -4.74
CA PRO A 59 -16.12 21.13 -4.64
C PRO A 59 -16.74 21.45 -3.28
N ALA A 60 -16.34 22.56 -2.67
CA ALA A 60 -16.88 22.99 -1.40
C ALA A 60 -18.41 23.18 -1.50
N TYR A 61 -19.18 22.39 -0.75
CA TYR A 61 -20.65 22.44 -0.81
C TYR A 61 -21.25 23.76 -0.30
N TRP A 62 -20.44 24.57 0.40
CA TRP A 62 -20.80 25.90 0.87
C TRP A 62 -20.48 27.01 -0.14
N THR A 63 -20.02 26.69 -1.35
CA THR A 63 -19.89 27.72 -2.39
C THR A 63 -21.28 28.25 -2.74
N ILE A 64 -21.42 29.57 -2.71
CA ILE A 64 -22.64 30.29 -3.08
C ILE A 64 -23.01 29.87 -4.52
N PRO A 65 -24.24 29.40 -4.80
CA PRO A 65 -24.63 29.03 -6.16
C PRO A 65 -24.49 30.24 -7.08
N HIS A 66 -23.84 30.04 -8.22
CA HIS A 66 -23.71 31.08 -9.24
C HIS A 66 -25.08 31.32 -9.93
N PRO A 67 -25.37 32.57 -10.35
CA PRO A 67 -26.63 32.95 -10.99
C PRO A 67 -26.85 32.29 -12.36
#